data_AF-A0A6G9XNB2-F1
#
_entry.id   AF-A0A6G9XNB2-F1
#
_cell.length_a   1.000
_cell.length_b   1.000
_cell.length_c   1.000
_cell.angle_alpha   90.00
_cell.angle_beta   90.00
_cell.angle_gamma   90.00
#
_symmetry.space_group_name_H-M   'P 1'
#
loop_
_entity.id
_entity.type
_entity.pdbx_description
1 polymer ?
#
loop_
_entity_poly.entity_id
_entity_poly.type
_entity_poly.pdbx_seq_one_letter_code
_entity_poly.pdbx_strand_id
1 'polypeptide(L)'
;MNHNTGRTTGRPDRYSVLEVEYRNQIITGLRGVGVSYQEIARTLNIRTRRVEATLGEIRVLAGQGCSQHEIARRVGLPRTTVQDLLRDKKSGRSTPRKTAVKAAISDMHGMQLDVLGWFLGMERNHVHSLAKQLFDEGAIHELEQVQAGAPWVVPTRVTAARYLGWRPTDWHPPLGLAEHYRAVAQARVMLVGADRALWVPERVLRHRIGKTAGGKSKSGEVLASSGRTPVLGYPHVHDGRFLGVVEGTYGWWALEVELSKKDPEHMDIALRGAIRAARDATEESMVGVLYLCRTSTVIDNVNAAYERLPDNEFGEVLAMDLKVRDFDKKWRKFLTHYAAMREAAKAESSNRRRRTIIHLSQEAS
;
A
#
# COMPACT_ATOMS: atom_id res chain seq x y z
N MET A 1 27.02 -33.52 43.24
CA MET A 1 26.09 -34.63 43.54
C MET A 1 24.67 -34.16 43.23
N ASN A 2 24.05 -34.79 42.23
CA ASN A 2 22.61 -34.71 41.99
C ASN A 2 21.88 -35.43 43.13
N HIS A 3 20.78 -34.86 43.65
CA HIS A 3 19.43 -35.23 43.23
C HIS A 3 18.35 -34.56 44.09
N ASN A 4 17.50 -33.80 43.39
CA ASN A 4 16.05 -34.00 43.29
C ASN A 4 15.19 -33.82 44.55
N THR A 5 14.47 -32.69 44.61
CA THR A 5 13.11 -32.65 45.16
C THR A 5 12.18 -31.81 44.27
N GLY A 6 11.30 -32.52 43.57
CA GLY A 6 9.89 -32.14 43.42
C GLY A 6 9.56 -30.94 42.54
N ARG A 7 9.34 -31.22 41.25
CA ARG A 7 8.35 -30.47 40.46
C ARG A 7 6.99 -30.55 41.14
N THR A 8 6.59 -29.51 41.85
CA THR A 8 5.17 -29.24 42.10
C THR A 8 4.56 -28.71 40.81
N THR A 9 3.83 -29.58 40.13
CA THR A 9 2.83 -29.21 39.14
C THR A 9 1.78 -28.35 39.84
N GLY A 10 2.01 -27.03 39.88
CA GLY A 10 1.06 -26.07 40.39
C GLY A 10 -0.24 -26.17 39.60
N ARG A 11 -1.31 -26.65 40.24
CA ARG A 11 -2.68 -26.43 39.78
C ARG A 11 -2.79 -24.96 39.36
N PRO A 12 -3.38 -24.63 38.20
CA PRO A 12 -3.65 -23.23 37.87
C PRO A 12 -4.40 -22.62 39.05
N ASP A 13 -3.86 -21.52 39.57
CA ASP A 13 -4.42 -20.82 40.72
C ASP A 13 -5.90 -20.56 40.43
N ARG A 14 -6.77 -21.31 41.12
CA ARG A 14 -8.21 -21.33 40.90
C ARG A 14 -8.77 -19.91 41.00
N TYR A 15 -8.14 -19.06 41.81
CA TYR A 15 -8.49 -17.65 41.96
C TYR A 15 -8.13 -16.82 40.72
N SER A 16 -6.97 -17.00 40.11
CA SER A 16 -6.59 -16.28 38.88
C SER A 16 -7.52 -16.57 37.69
N VAL A 17 -8.07 -17.79 37.60
CA VAL A 17 -9.03 -18.19 36.55
C VAL A 17 -10.39 -17.54 36.81
N LEU A 18 -10.87 -17.58 38.06
CA LEU A 18 -12.12 -16.92 38.46
C LEU A 18 -12.02 -15.39 38.33
N GLU A 19 -10.84 -14.81 38.57
CA GLU A 19 -10.59 -13.36 38.46
C GLU A 19 -10.58 -12.88 36.99
N VAL A 20 -10.29 -13.78 36.04
CA VAL A 20 -10.46 -13.53 34.61
C VAL A 20 -11.93 -13.66 34.21
N GLU A 21 -12.62 -14.68 34.70
CA GLU A 21 -14.03 -14.98 34.40
C GLU A 21 -14.98 -13.89 34.92
N TYR A 22 -14.81 -13.46 36.16
CA TYR A 22 -15.68 -12.49 36.84
C TYR A 22 -15.12 -11.06 36.82
N ARG A 23 -14.09 -10.79 36.01
CA ARG A 23 -13.37 -9.51 35.98
C ARG A 23 -14.29 -8.29 35.83
N ASN A 24 -15.31 -8.39 34.98
CA ASN A 24 -16.25 -7.28 34.78
C ASN A 24 -17.07 -7.00 36.05
N GLN A 25 -17.51 -8.04 36.76
CA GLN A 25 -18.26 -7.91 38.01
C GLN A 25 -17.39 -7.34 39.12
N ILE A 26 -16.11 -7.74 39.19
CA ILE A 26 -15.14 -7.18 40.14
C ILE A 26 -14.93 -5.68 39.87
N ILE A 27 -14.76 -5.28 38.60
CA ILE A 27 -14.64 -3.86 38.23
C ILE A 27 -15.88 -3.07 38.66
N THR A 28 -17.08 -3.56 38.35
CA THR A 28 -18.34 -2.91 38.75
C THR A 28 -18.50 -2.84 40.27
N GLY A 29 -18.16 -3.92 40.99
CA GLY A 29 -18.24 -3.97 42.45
C GLY A 29 -17.28 -3.01 43.13
N LEU A 30 -16.01 -2.97 42.70
CA LEU A 30 -15.03 -2.00 43.21
C LEU A 30 -15.47 -0.56 42.96
N ARG A 31 -16.07 -0.30 41.79
CA ARG A 31 -16.62 1.02 41.50
C ARG A 31 -17.81 1.37 42.38
N GLY A 32 -18.71 0.41 42.62
CA GLY A 32 -19.88 0.58 43.49
C GLY A 32 -19.54 0.94 44.94
N VAL A 33 -18.38 0.52 45.43
CA VAL A 33 -17.87 0.90 46.77
C VAL A 33 -17.00 2.17 46.74
N GLY A 34 -16.98 2.91 45.63
CA GLY A 34 -16.36 4.24 45.52
C GLY A 34 -14.91 4.26 45.05
N VAL A 35 -14.32 3.13 44.65
CA VAL A 35 -12.92 3.09 44.18
C VAL A 35 -12.80 3.83 42.84
N SER A 36 -11.72 4.61 42.69
CA SER A 36 -11.46 5.35 41.45
C SER A 36 -10.97 4.44 40.31
N TYR A 37 -11.07 4.91 39.07
CA TYR A 37 -10.57 4.18 37.90
C TYR A 37 -9.07 3.87 38.00
N GLN A 38 -8.28 4.80 38.55
CA GLN A 38 -6.83 4.61 38.69
C GLN A 38 -6.52 3.51 39.72
N GLU A 39 -7.26 3.48 40.81
CA GLU A 39 -7.11 2.46 41.85
C GLU A 39 -7.58 1.09 41.36
N ILE A 40 -8.74 0.99 40.69
CA ILE A 40 -9.21 -0.27 40.08
C ILE A 40 -8.16 -0.81 39.10
N ALA A 41 -7.64 0.06 38.22
CA ALA A 41 -6.62 -0.31 37.25
C ALA A 41 -5.34 -0.84 37.92
N ARG A 42 -4.92 -0.21 39.03
CA ARG A 42 -3.74 -0.62 39.79
C ARG A 42 -3.98 -1.93 40.53
N THR A 43 -5.09 -2.05 41.25
CA THR A 43 -5.45 -3.24 42.04
C THR A 43 -5.56 -4.49 41.19
N LEU A 44 -6.19 -4.38 40.01
CA LEU A 44 -6.38 -5.51 39.11
C LEU A 44 -5.25 -5.67 38.08
N ASN A 45 -4.22 -4.81 38.14
CA ASN A 45 -3.12 -4.74 37.17
C ASN A 45 -3.62 -4.72 35.69
N ILE A 46 -4.62 -3.88 35.42
CA ILE A 46 -5.21 -3.71 34.08
C ILE A 46 -5.07 -2.25 33.61
N ARG A 47 -5.22 -2.04 32.30
CA ARG A 47 -5.25 -0.68 31.74
C ARG A 47 -6.57 0.00 32.08
N THR A 48 -6.52 1.30 32.37
CA THR A 48 -7.70 2.17 32.58
C THR A 48 -8.73 2.09 31.46
N ARG A 49 -8.28 1.87 30.22
CA ARG A 49 -9.18 1.67 29.07
C ARG A 49 -10.07 0.43 29.21
N ARG A 50 -9.60 -0.62 29.92
CA ARG A 50 -10.43 -1.80 30.20
C ARG A 50 -11.48 -1.48 31.26
N VAL A 51 -11.13 -0.69 32.27
CA VAL A 51 -12.07 -0.18 33.28
C VAL A 51 -13.18 0.63 32.60
N GLU A 52 -12.82 1.57 31.72
CA GLU A 52 -13.81 2.34 30.94
C GLU A 52 -14.65 1.49 30.00
N ALA A 53 -14.08 0.45 29.38
CA ALA A 53 -14.84 -0.46 28.53
C ALA A 53 -15.90 -1.26 29.29
N THR A 54 -15.71 -1.45 30.60
CA THR A 54 -16.68 -2.13 31.48
C THR A 54 -17.70 -1.16 32.06
N LEU A 55 -17.27 0.02 32.53
CA LEU A 55 -18.11 0.96 33.28
C LEU A 55 -18.80 2.00 32.38
N GLY A 56 -18.13 2.49 31.33
CA GLY A 56 -18.67 3.48 30.39
C GLY A 56 -18.94 4.88 30.96
N GLU A 57 -18.58 5.16 32.23
CA GLU A 57 -18.96 6.41 32.91
C GLU A 57 -18.39 7.66 32.23
N ILE A 58 -17.16 7.59 31.70
CA ILE A 58 -16.51 8.75 31.08
C ILE A 58 -17.32 9.21 29.86
N ARG A 59 -17.78 8.26 29.03
CA ARG A 59 -18.63 8.57 27.87
C ARG A 59 -20.01 9.07 28.25
N VAL A 60 -20.63 8.48 29.29
CA VAL A 60 -21.95 8.92 29.78
C VAL A 60 -21.87 10.36 30.29
N LEU A 61 -20.88 10.68 31.13
CA LEU A 61 -20.68 12.02 31.67
C LEU A 61 -20.38 13.04 30.56
N ALA A 62 -19.59 12.67 29.55
CA ALA A 62 -19.34 13.53 28.40
C ALA A 62 -20.61 13.76 27.56
N GLY A 63 -21.44 12.73 27.36
CA GLY A 63 -22.74 12.85 26.69
C GLY A 63 -23.72 13.75 27.44
N GLN A 64 -23.58 13.88 28.76
CA GLN A 64 -24.31 14.81 29.61
C GLN A 64 -23.74 16.23 29.61
N GLY A 65 -22.70 16.51 28.81
CA GLY A 65 -22.10 17.84 28.71
C GLY A 65 -21.11 18.19 29.82
N CYS A 66 -20.68 17.24 30.66
CA CYS A 66 -19.68 17.50 31.70
C CYS A 66 -18.33 17.88 31.07
N SER A 67 -17.61 18.84 31.68
CA SER A 67 -16.27 19.21 31.21
C SER A 67 -15.26 18.08 31.45
N GLN A 68 -14.21 17.97 30.63
CA GLN A 68 -13.16 16.96 30.83
C GLN A 68 -12.50 17.02 32.21
N HIS A 69 -12.39 18.23 32.78
CA HIS A 69 -11.85 18.43 34.13
C HIS A 69 -12.79 17.89 35.21
N GLU A 70 -14.09 18.07 35.04
CA GLU A 70 -15.11 17.54 35.93
C GLU A 70 -15.17 16.01 35.88
N ILE A 71 -15.13 15.43 34.67
CA ILE A 71 -15.07 13.99 34.47
C ILE A 71 -13.84 13.41 35.16
N ALA A 72 -12.66 14.01 34.93
CA ALA A 72 -11.40 13.61 35.55
C ALA A 72 -11.46 13.54 37.07
N ARG A 73 -12.09 14.53 37.72
CA ARG A 73 -12.32 14.52 39.17
C ARG A 73 -13.27 13.41 39.60
N ARG A 74 -14.37 13.19 38.87
CA ARG A 74 -15.39 12.17 39.23
C ARG A 74 -14.91 10.72 39.09
N VAL A 75 -14.07 10.44 38.08
CA VAL A 75 -13.57 9.08 37.83
C VAL A 75 -12.19 8.83 38.47
N GLY A 76 -11.54 9.88 38.97
CA GLY A 76 -10.21 9.82 39.57
C GLY A 76 -9.11 9.48 38.56
N LEU A 77 -9.08 10.20 37.43
CA LEU A 77 -8.04 10.07 36.41
C LEU A 77 -7.44 11.43 36.04
N PRO A 78 -6.19 11.49 35.57
CA PRO A 78 -5.65 12.70 34.95
C PRO A 78 -6.50 13.18 33.78
N ARG A 79 -6.63 14.50 33.60
CA ARG A 79 -7.39 15.11 32.50
C ARG A 79 -6.95 14.59 31.12
N THR A 80 -5.64 14.40 30.93
CA THR A 80 -5.06 13.86 29.69
C THR A 80 -5.53 12.43 29.42
N THR A 81 -5.61 11.59 30.45
CA THR A 81 -6.13 10.22 30.33
C THR A 81 -7.61 10.21 29.98
N VAL A 82 -8.42 11.09 30.57
CA VAL A 82 -9.84 11.26 30.21
C VAL A 82 -9.98 11.72 28.76
N GLN A 83 -9.19 12.71 28.35
CA GLN A 83 -9.14 13.18 26.97
C GLN A 83 -8.82 12.04 25.99
N ASP A 84 -7.85 11.18 26.32
CA ASP A 84 -7.46 10.03 25.50
C ASP A 84 -8.50 8.89 25.47
N LEU A 85 -9.33 8.77 26.51
CA LEU A 85 -10.42 7.80 26.57
C LEU A 85 -11.69 8.28 25.85
N LEU A 86 -11.97 9.58 25.88
CA LEU A 86 -13.03 10.23 25.12
C LEU A 86 -12.72 10.34 23.64
N ARG A 87 -11.43 10.40 23.29
CA ARG A 87 -11.00 10.38 21.90
C ARG A 87 -11.42 9.05 21.29
N ASP A 88 -12.38 9.11 20.37
CA ASP A 88 -12.94 7.92 19.75
C ASP A 88 -11.85 6.98 19.24
N LYS A 89 -12.12 5.68 19.42
CA LYS A 89 -11.39 4.62 18.75
C LYS A 89 -11.69 4.80 17.25
N LYS A 90 -10.85 5.56 16.55
CA LYS A 90 -10.79 5.68 15.08
C LYS A 90 -11.75 6.67 14.39
N SER A 91 -11.83 7.94 14.81
CA SER A 91 -11.71 8.96 13.76
C SER A 91 -10.22 9.04 13.42
N GLY A 92 -9.75 8.04 12.67
CA GLY A 92 -8.38 8.00 12.19
C GLY A 92 -8.17 9.26 11.38
N ARG A 93 -7.56 10.29 11.99
CA ARG A 93 -7.31 11.57 11.33
C ARG A 93 -6.66 11.22 10.00
N SER A 94 -7.33 11.57 8.90
CA SER A 94 -6.80 11.27 7.58
C SER A 94 -5.45 11.96 7.49
N THR A 95 -4.39 11.17 7.34
CA THR A 95 -3.04 11.71 7.17
C THR A 95 -2.73 11.75 5.67
N PRO A 96 -1.85 12.65 5.20
CA PRO A 96 -1.41 12.65 3.81
C PRO A 96 -0.94 11.27 3.34
N ARG A 97 -0.28 10.53 4.23
CA ARG A 97 0.16 9.15 3.99
C ARG A 97 -0.99 8.18 3.80
N LYS A 98 -2.02 8.21 4.65
CA LYS A 98 -3.23 7.37 4.45
C LYS A 98 -3.92 7.70 3.14
N THR A 99 -4.01 8.99 2.79
CA THR A 99 -4.57 9.44 1.51
C THR A 99 -3.74 8.91 0.33
N ALA A 100 -2.41 9.01 0.39
CA ALA A 100 -1.50 8.51 -0.64
C ALA A 100 -1.64 6.99 -0.83
N VAL A 101 -1.72 6.22 0.27
CA VAL A 101 -1.95 4.77 0.17
C VAL A 101 -3.29 4.45 -0.47
N LYS A 102 -4.38 5.04 0.02
CA LYS A 102 -5.73 4.79 -0.51
C LYS A 102 -5.80 5.13 -2.00
N ALA A 103 -5.16 6.22 -2.44
CA ALA A 103 -5.03 6.55 -3.86
C ALA A 103 -4.23 5.49 -4.62
N ALA A 104 -3.03 5.15 -4.15
CA ALA A 104 -2.13 4.22 -4.83
C ALA A 104 -2.73 2.82 -5.01
N ILE A 105 -3.34 2.26 -3.96
CA ILE A 105 -3.95 0.92 -4.05
C ILE A 105 -5.23 0.93 -4.90
N SER A 106 -5.92 2.06 -5.00
CA SER A 106 -7.07 2.23 -5.90
C SER A 106 -6.62 2.34 -7.36
N ASP A 107 -5.51 3.05 -7.61
CA ASP A 107 -4.89 3.17 -8.92
C ASP A 107 -4.33 1.81 -9.40
N MET A 108 -3.85 0.94 -8.49
CA MET A 108 -3.05 -0.27 -8.80
C MET A 108 -3.70 -1.64 -8.46
N HIS A 109 -5.01 -1.70 -8.13
CA HIS A 109 -5.82 -2.88 -7.77
C HIS A 109 -5.50 -3.35 -6.35
N GLY A 110 -4.28 -3.11 -5.91
CA GLY A 110 -3.77 -3.34 -4.59
C GLY A 110 -2.26 -3.15 -4.63
N MET A 111 -1.60 -3.40 -3.51
CA MET A 111 -0.14 -3.43 -3.49
C MET A 111 0.34 -4.38 -2.39
N GLN A 112 1.36 -5.19 -2.67
CA GLN A 112 1.99 -5.99 -1.63
C GLN A 112 2.68 -5.09 -0.60
N LEU A 113 2.66 -5.48 0.68
CA LEU A 113 3.19 -4.67 1.77
C LEU A 113 4.65 -4.24 1.59
N ASP A 114 5.47 -5.07 0.96
CA ASP A 114 6.86 -4.76 0.69
C ASP A 114 6.99 -3.65 -0.37
N VAL A 115 6.26 -3.76 -1.48
CA VAL A 115 6.20 -2.71 -2.53
C VAL A 115 5.60 -1.42 -1.97
N LEU A 116 4.58 -1.52 -1.12
CA LEU A 116 3.99 -0.37 -0.43
C LEU A 116 4.99 0.30 0.52
N GLY A 117 5.89 -0.48 1.13
CA GLY A 117 7.00 0.06 1.91
C GLY A 117 7.94 0.92 1.07
N TRP A 118 8.36 0.42 -0.09
CA TRP A 118 9.19 1.19 -1.02
C TRP A 118 8.46 2.42 -1.55
N PHE A 119 7.18 2.29 -1.91
CA PHE A 119 6.32 3.39 -2.35
C PHE A 119 6.28 4.52 -1.32
N LEU A 120 6.13 4.20 -0.04
CA LEU A 120 5.95 5.21 1.02
C LEU A 120 7.25 5.67 1.69
N GLY A 121 8.40 5.12 1.32
CA GLY A 121 9.64 5.41 2.06
C GLY A 121 9.73 4.68 3.42
N MET A 122 8.91 3.65 3.67
CA MET A 122 8.62 3.13 5.01
C MET A 122 9.27 1.78 5.31
N GLU A 123 9.58 1.56 6.58
CA GLU A 123 9.98 0.24 7.07
C GLU A 123 8.78 -0.69 7.25
N ARG A 124 9.02 -2.00 7.08
CA ARG A 124 8.01 -3.05 7.12
C ARG A 124 7.05 -2.94 8.30
N ASN A 125 7.56 -2.75 9.53
CA ASN A 125 6.72 -2.64 10.74
C ASN A 125 5.74 -1.45 10.68
N HIS A 126 6.19 -0.32 10.14
CA HIS A 126 5.33 0.85 9.98
C HIS A 126 4.28 0.64 8.89
N VAL A 127 4.60 -0.09 7.83
CA VAL A 127 3.62 -0.44 6.78
C VAL A 127 2.55 -1.37 7.32
N HIS A 128 2.92 -2.40 8.10
CA HIS A 128 1.95 -3.27 8.77
C HIS A 128 1.03 -2.49 9.73
N SER A 129 1.58 -1.57 10.52
CA SER A 129 0.78 -0.70 11.40
C SER A 129 -0.20 0.17 10.60
N LEU A 130 0.26 0.74 9.47
CA LEU A 130 -0.58 1.54 8.58
C LEU A 130 -1.69 0.71 7.95
N ALA A 131 -1.37 -0.48 7.44
CA ALA A 131 -2.36 -1.39 6.86
C ALA A 131 -3.40 -1.81 7.90
N LYS A 132 -2.98 -2.14 9.13
CA LYS A 132 -3.90 -2.41 10.24
C LYS A 132 -4.84 -1.24 10.49
N GLN A 133 -4.33 0.00 10.53
CA GLN A 133 -5.16 1.20 10.70
C GLN A 133 -6.16 1.40 9.56
N LEU A 134 -5.77 1.11 8.32
CA LEU A 134 -6.66 1.22 7.15
C LEU A 134 -7.76 0.16 7.18
N PHE A 135 -7.44 -1.07 7.57
CA PHE A 135 -8.42 -2.15 7.76
C PHE A 135 -9.40 -1.78 8.87
N ASP A 136 -8.85 -1.30 9.98
CA ASP A 136 -9.58 -0.81 11.13
C ASP A 136 -10.56 0.34 10.79
N GLU A 137 -10.28 1.13 9.75
CA GLU A 137 -11.11 2.22 9.19
C GLU A 137 -12.11 1.72 8.13
N GLY A 138 -12.10 0.44 7.75
CA GLY A 138 -12.92 -0.09 6.65
C GLY A 138 -12.48 0.38 5.26
N ALA A 139 -11.25 0.89 5.12
CA ALA A 139 -10.73 1.39 3.85
C ALA A 139 -10.16 0.28 2.95
N ILE A 140 -9.74 -0.83 3.54
CA ILE A 140 -9.17 -2.00 2.85
C ILE A 140 -9.83 -3.28 3.35
N HIS A 141 -9.72 -4.34 2.55
CA HIS A 141 -10.04 -5.70 3.01
C HIS A 141 -8.98 -6.21 3.99
N GLU A 142 -9.26 -7.38 4.60
CA GLU A 142 -8.22 -8.10 5.33
C GLU A 142 -7.03 -8.37 4.39
N LEU A 143 -5.82 -8.44 4.95
CA LEU A 143 -4.63 -8.64 4.13
C LEU A 143 -4.71 -9.99 3.41
N GLU A 144 -4.62 -9.97 2.09
CA GLU A 144 -4.87 -11.16 1.27
C GLU A 144 -3.56 -11.75 0.76
N GLN A 145 -3.45 -13.09 0.81
CA GLN A 145 -2.36 -13.81 0.18
C GLN A 145 -2.75 -14.20 -1.26
N VAL A 146 -2.67 -13.25 -2.18
CA VAL A 146 -3.07 -13.44 -3.59
C VAL A 146 -2.05 -14.31 -4.37
N GLN A 147 -0.77 -14.24 -4.02
CA GLN A 147 0.33 -15.00 -4.64
C GLN A 147 1.48 -15.20 -3.64
N ALA A 148 2.58 -15.84 -4.04
CA ALA A 148 3.77 -15.96 -3.19
C ALA A 148 4.34 -14.57 -2.78
N GLY A 149 4.90 -14.48 -1.57
CA GLY A 149 5.53 -13.26 -1.05
C GLY A 149 4.70 -12.54 0.01
N ALA A 150 4.84 -11.22 0.11
CA ALA A 150 4.13 -10.43 1.12
C ALA A 150 2.62 -10.35 0.83
N PRO A 151 1.76 -10.25 1.85
CA PRO A 151 0.33 -10.13 1.62
C PRO A 151 -0.02 -8.77 0.98
N TRP A 152 -1.16 -8.72 0.31
CA TRP A 152 -1.66 -7.59 -0.43
C TRP A 152 -2.54 -6.68 0.42
N VAL A 153 -2.38 -5.38 0.19
CA VAL A 153 -3.27 -4.33 0.67
C VAL A 153 -4.23 -4.00 -0.47
N VAL A 154 -5.48 -4.45 -0.35
CA VAL A 154 -6.51 -4.30 -1.38
C VAL A 154 -7.58 -3.30 -0.91
N PRO A 155 -7.92 -2.25 -1.67
CA PRO A 155 -8.94 -1.29 -1.27
C PRO A 155 -10.31 -1.95 -1.22
N THR A 156 -11.22 -1.44 -0.39
CA THR A 156 -12.63 -1.76 -0.58
C THR A 156 -13.16 -1.11 -1.86
N ARG A 157 -14.20 -1.67 -2.48
CA ARG A 157 -14.85 -1.07 -3.66
C ARG A 157 -15.26 0.39 -3.44
N VAL A 158 -15.72 0.72 -2.22
CA VAL A 158 -16.09 2.10 -1.83
C VAL A 158 -14.86 3.01 -1.81
N THR A 159 -13.74 2.53 -1.29
CA THR A 159 -12.47 3.28 -1.28
C THR A 159 -11.98 3.49 -2.71
N ALA A 160 -11.94 2.43 -3.53
CA ALA A 160 -11.56 2.54 -4.94
C ALA A 160 -12.42 3.57 -5.67
N ALA A 161 -13.75 3.49 -5.50
CA ALA A 161 -14.66 4.41 -6.16
C ALA A 161 -14.44 5.87 -5.78
N ARG A 162 -14.14 6.14 -4.50
CA ARG A 162 -13.87 7.49 -4.01
C ARG A 162 -12.61 8.11 -4.64
N TYR A 163 -11.55 7.32 -4.82
CA TYR A 163 -10.27 7.83 -5.31
C TYR A 163 -10.15 7.84 -6.84
N LEU A 164 -10.91 6.99 -7.50
CA LEU A 164 -11.00 6.95 -8.97
C LEU A 164 -12.02 7.98 -9.48
N GLY A 165 -13.12 8.23 -8.75
CA GLY A 165 -14.20 9.12 -9.19
C GLY A 165 -15.27 8.43 -10.03
N TRP A 166 -15.16 7.11 -10.24
CA TRP A 166 -16.19 6.24 -10.80
C TRP A 166 -16.25 4.94 -9.99
N ARG A 167 -17.30 4.13 -10.14
CA ARG A 167 -17.39 2.83 -9.47
C ARG A 167 -16.74 1.73 -10.33
N PRO A 168 -15.50 1.28 -10.05
CA PRO A 168 -14.90 0.18 -10.79
C PRO A 168 -15.65 -1.14 -10.55
N THR A 169 -15.67 -2.01 -11.56
CA THR A 169 -16.09 -3.41 -11.47
C THR A 169 -14.93 -4.31 -11.04
N ASP A 170 -13.71 -3.95 -11.44
CA ASP A 170 -12.43 -4.65 -11.31
C ASP A 170 -11.52 -4.02 -10.23
N TRP A 171 -12.05 -3.79 -9.04
CA TRP A 171 -11.30 -3.12 -7.96
C TRP A 171 -10.25 -4.02 -7.28
N HIS A 172 -10.42 -5.34 -7.35
CA HIS A 172 -9.55 -6.37 -6.78
C HIS A 172 -8.56 -6.88 -7.84
N PRO A 173 -7.30 -7.25 -7.51
CA PRO A 173 -6.36 -7.80 -8.48
C PRO A 173 -6.72 -9.26 -8.84
N PRO A 174 -7.08 -9.57 -10.10
CA PRO A 174 -7.27 -10.95 -10.54
C PRO A 174 -6.04 -11.81 -10.25
N LEU A 175 -6.25 -13.03 -9.74
CA LEU A 175 -5.18 -13.97 -9.37
C LEU A 175 -4.18 -14.21 -10.51
N GLY A 176 -4.68 -14.41 -11.74
CA GLY A 176 -3.84 -14.63 -12.92
C GLY A 176 -2.99 -13.42 -13.34
N LEU A 177 -3.21 -12.25 -12.75
CA LEU A 177 -2.55 -10.99 -13.10
C LEU A 177 -1.80 -10.35 -11.93
N ALA A 178 -1.78 -11.01 -10.76
CA ALA A 178 -1.18 -10.44 -9.55
C ALA A 178 0.32 -10.14 -9.74
N GLU A 179 1.08 -11.02 -10.41
CA GLU A 179 2.50 -10.81 -10.70
C GLU A 179 2.72 -9.60 -11.60
N HIS A 180 1.84 -9.41 -12.59
CA HIS A 180 1.86 -8.25 -13.48
C HIS A 180 1.62 -6.96 -12.70
N TYR A 181 0.55 -6.89 -11.89
CA TYR A 181 0.27 -5.69 -11.11
C TYR A 181 1.35 -5.38 -10.07
N ARG A 182 1.98 -6.41 -9.50
CA ARG A 182 3.17 -6.23 -8.65
C ARG A 182 4.29 -5.58 -9.44
N ALA A 183 4.60 -6.08 -10.63
CA ALA A 183 5.67 -5.55 -11.48
C ALA A 183 5.37 -4.11 -11.94
N VAL A 184 4.14 -3.78 -12.31
CA VAL A 184 3.75 -2.40 -12.65
C VAL A 184 3.86 -1.48 -11.42
N ALA A 185 3.47 -1.95 -10.23
CA ALA A 185 3.64 -1.17 -9.00
C ALA A 185 5.13 -0.92 -8.67
N GLN A 186 5.99 -1.91 -8.86
CA GLN A 186 7.44 -1.76 -8.75
C GLN A 186 8.00 -0.79 -9.80
N ALA A 187 7.54 -0.87 -11.05
CA ALA A 187 7.92 0.07 -12.11
C ALA A 187 7.54 1.50 -11.74
N ARG A 188 6.30 1.74 -11.28
CA ARG A 188 5.84 3.05 -10.78
C ARG A 188 6.76 3.58 -9.69
N VAL A 189 7.04 2.76 -8.67
CA VAL A 189 7.93 3.14 -7.55
C VAL A 189 9.32 3.54 -8.06
N MET A 190 9.90 2.75 -8.95
CA MET A 190 11.22 3.00 -9.51
C MET A 190 11.28 4.24 -10.39
N LEU A 191 10.25 4.49 -11.19
CA LEU A 191 10.25 5.55 -12.20
C LEU A 191 9.88 6.91 -11.62
N VAL A 192 8.86 6.96 -10.74
CA VAL A 192 8.27 8.22 -10.27
C VAL A 192 7.92 8.23 -8.78
N GLY A 193 8.14 7.12 -8.06
CA GLY A 193 7.88 7.03 -6.63
C GLY A 193 6.40 7.19 -6.28
N ALA A 194 6.13 7.99 -5.24
CA ALA A 194 4.78 8.21 -4.70
C ALA A 194 4.02 9.36 -5.34
N ASP A 195 4.67 10.17 -6.18
CA ASP A 195 4.02 11.33 -6.77
C ASP A 195 2.94 10.88 -7.77
N ARG A 196 1.69 11.23 -7.48
CA ARG A 196 0.56 10.86 -8.31
C ARG A 196 0.48 11.72 -9.57
N ALA A 197 1.00 12.95 -9.55
CA ALA A 197 0.97 13.84 -10.72
C ALA A 197 1.86 13.34 -11.86
N LEU A 198 2.83 12.48 -11.55
CA LEU A 198 3.78 11.92 -12.51
C LEU A 198 3.35 10.54 -13.03
N TRP A 199 2.15 10.05 -12.68
CA TRP A 199 1.67 8.71 -13.04
C TRP A 199 0.21 8.68 -13.45
N VAL A 200 -0.07 8.11 -14.62
CA VAL A 200 -1.43 7.76 -15.06
C VAL A 200 -1.57 6.23 -15.05
N PRO A 201 -2.44 5.65 -14.21
CA PRO A 201 -2.58 4.20 -14.11
C PRO A 201 -3.41 3.62 -15.27
N GLU A 202 -3.14 2.36 -15.63
CA GLU A 202 -3.86 1.57 -16.65
C GLU A 202 -5.39 1.70 -16.56
N ARG A 203 -5.98 1.62 -15.36
CA ARG A 203 -7.43 1.77 -15.19
C ARG A 203 -7.98 3.13 -15.57
N VAL A 204 -7.23 4.21 -15.35
CA VAL A 204 -7.64 5.55 -15.81
C VAL A 204 -7.62 5.58 -17.33
N LEU A 205 -6.58 5.01 -17.96
CA LEU A 205 -6.47 4.91 -19.42
C LEU A 205 -7.63 4.08 -20.00
N ARG A 206 -7.88 2.89 -19.45
CA ARG A 206 -9.00 2.02 -19.83
C ARG A 206 -10.35 2.73 -19.66
N HIS A 207 -10.53 3.47 -18.57
CA HIS A 207 -11.76 4.22 -18.36
C HIS A 207 -11.95 5.32 -19.42
N ARG A 208 -10.90 6.08 -19.76
CA ARG A 208 -10.92 7.12 -20.80
C ARG A 208 -11.30 6.53 -22.16
N ILE A 209 -10.75 5.38 -22.54
CA ILE A 209 -11.15 4.65 -23.75
C ILE A 209 -12.63 4.25 -23.70
N GLY A 210 -13.09 3.72 -22.57
CA GLY A 210 -14.49 3.33 -22.39
C GLY A 210 -15.51 4.46 -22.52
N LYS A 211 -15.12 5.71 -22.23
CA LYS A 211 -15.97 6.88 -22.47
C LYS A 211 -16.07 7.25 -23.94
N THR A 212 -15.03 6.95 -24.72
CA THR A 212 -14.90 7.41 -26.12
C THR A 212 -15.35 6.35 -27.12
N ALA A 213 -15.06 5.07 -26.84
CA ALA A 213 -15.23 3.97 -27.81
C ALA A 213 -16.66 3.41 -27.91
N GLY A 214 -17.61 3.83 -27.06
CA GLY A 214 -19.03 3.42 -27.11
C GLY A 214 -19.35 1.93 -26.89
N GLY A 215 -18.37 1.04 -27.06
CA GLY A 215 -18.51 -0.41 -26.93
C GLY A 215 -18.19 -0.88 -25.52
N LYS A 216 -19.23 -1.25 -24.77
CA LYS A 216 -19.09 -2.07 -23.57
C LYS A 216 -19.39 -3.52 -23.93
N SER A 217 -18.63 -4.46 -23.40
CA SER A 217 -18.98 -5.89 -23.46
C SER A 217 -20.29 -6.15 -22.71
N LYS A 218 -20.84 -7.38 -22.82
CA LYS A 218 -21.99 -7.82 -22.00
C LYS A 218 -21.74 -7.72 -20.49
N SER A 219 -20.47 -7.73 -20.04
CA SER A 219 -20.06 -7.55 -18.65
C SER A 219 -19.85 -6.08 -18.25
N GLY A 220 -19.99 -5.13 -19.19
CA GLY A 220 -19.74 -3.72 -18.96
C GLY A 220 -18.26 -3.31 -19.07
N GLU A 221 -17.37 -4.25 -19.40
CA GLU A 221 -15.94 -4.00 -19.59
C GLU A 221 -15.64 -3.37 -20.96
N VAL A 222 -14.64 -2.50 -20.98
CA VAL A 222 -14.16 -1.85 -22.21
C VAL A 222 -13.34 -2.86 -23.00
N LEU A 223 -13.78 -3.16 -24.22
CA LEU A 223 -13.01 -3.98 -25.14
C LEU A 223 -11.81 -3.17 -25.62
N ALA A 224 -10.61 -3.55 -25.17
CA ALA A 224 -9.37 -2.88 -25.50
C ALA A 224 -8.25 -3.92 -25.64
N SER A 225 -7.35 -3.66 -26.58
CA SER A 225 -6.07 -4.35 -26.68
C SER A 225 -5.15 -3.89 -25.54
N SER A 226 -4.22 -4.74 -25.13
CA SER A 226 -3.15 -4.37 -24.18
C SER A 226 -1.93 -5.24 -24.46
N GLY A 227 -0.79 -4.92 -23.83
CA GLY A 227 0.37 -5.80 -23.86
C GLY A 227 0.00 -7.25 -23.50
N ARG A 228 -0.81 -7.45 -22.45
CA ARG A 228 -1.22 -8.76 -21.93
C ARG A 228 -2.18 -9.53 -22.84
N THR A 229 -3.17 -8.84 -23.39
CA THR A 229 -4.21 -9.42 -24.25
C THR A 229 -4.26 -8.61 -25.53
N PRO A 230 -3.32 -8.85 -26.46
CA PRO A 230 -3.28 -8.12 -27.72
C PRO A 230 -4.44 -8.54 -28.60
N VAL A 231 -5.20 -7.56 -29.09
CA VAL A 231 -6.34 -7.83 -29.99
C VAL A 231 -6.29 -6.87 -31.16
N LEU A 232 -6.17 -7.41 -32.37
CA LEU A 232 -6.11 -6.62 -33.59
C LEU A 232 -7.39 -5.81 -33.78
N GLY A 233 -7.25 -4.53 -34.15
CA GLY A 233 -8.37 -3.63 -34.41
C GLY A 233 -9.00 -2.96 -33.18
N TYR A 234 -8.52 -3.26 -31.96
CA TYR A 234 -9.00 -2.64 -30.74
C TYR A 234 -8.05 -1.52 -30.25
N PRO A 235 -8.56 -0.47 -29.60
CA PRO A 235 -7.73 0.54 -28.94
C PRO A 235 -6.79 -0.10 -27.93
N HIS A 236 -5.52 0.31 -27.92
CA HIS A 236 -4.51 -0.24 -27.01
C HIS A 236 -4.45 0.53 -25.69
N VAL A 237 -4.31 -0.19 -24.59
CA VAL A 237 -4.14 0.35 -23.23
C VAL A 237 -2.77 -0.06 -22.70
N HIS A 238 -1.97 0.95 -22.35
CA HIS A 238 -0.69 0.78 -21.66
C HIS A 238 -0.88 0.39 -20.19
N ASP A 239 0.14 -0.24 -19.60
CA ASP A 239 0.19 -0.55 -18.16
C ASP A 239 0.30 0.71 -17.29
N GLY A 240 0.75 1.81 -17.87
CA GLY A 240 0.68 3.14 -17.31
C GLY A 240 1.29 4.18 -18.24
N ARG A 241 1.18 5.44 -17.86
CA ARG A 241 1.99 6.54 -18.41
C ARG A 241 2.72 7.23 -17.27
N PHE A 242 3.92 7.70 -17.52
CA PHE A 242 4.68 8.41 -16.51
C PHE A 242 5.43 9.61 -17.10
N LEU A 243 5.57 10.66 -16.29
CA LEU A 243 6.37 11.84 -16.64
C LEU A 243 7.73 11.71 -15.98
N GLY A 244 8.79 11.62 -16.78
CA GLY A 244 10.14 11.37 -16.26
C GLY A 244 11.22 11.37 -17.33
N VAL A 245 12.42 10.96 -16.92
CA VAL A 245 13.60 10.90 -17.79
C VAL A 245 13.92 9.44 -18.12
N VAL A 246 14.03 9.13 -19.41
CA VAL A 246 14.57 7.86 -19.90
C VAL A 246 15.71 8.16 -20.86
N GLU A 247 16.92 7.66 -20.57
CA GLU A 247 18.12 7.90 -21.38
C GLU A 247 18.45 9.38 -21.67
N GLY A 248 18.12 10.27 -20.73
CA GLY A 248 18.36 11.71 -20.91
C GLY A 248 17.20 12.45 -21.58
N THR A 249 16.22 11.74 -22.13
CA THR A 249 15.02 12.34 -22.70
C THR A 249 13.94 12.50 -21.62
N TYR A 250 13.61 13.75 -21.27
CA TYR A 250 12.52 14.08 -20.36
C TYR A 250 11.21 14.23 -21.14
N GLY A 251 10.14 13.62 -20.63
CA GLY A 251 8.81 13.76 -21.22
C GLY A 251 7.83 12.73 -20.65
N TRP A 252 6.63 12.70 -21.22
CA TRP A 252 5.70 11.63 -20.93
C TRP A 252 6.05 10.36 -21.71
N TRP A 253 6.08 9.23 -21.02
CA TRP A 253 6.37 7.93 -21.58
C TRP A 253 5.18 7.00 -21.37
N ALA A 254 4.85 6.25 -22.42
CA ALA A 254 4.00 5.07 -22.28
C ALA A 254 4.82 3.93 -21.68
N LEU A 255 4.25 3.17 -20.75
CA LEU A 255 4.90 2.03 -20.11
C LEU A 255 4.20 0.72 -20.48
N GLU A 256 5.02 -0.25 -20.86
CA GLU A 256 4.63 -1.66 -20.97
C GLU A 256 5.54 -2.51 -20.06
N VAL A 257 4.95 -3.39 -19.27
CA VAL A 257 5.69 -4.34 -18.43
C VAL A 257 5.47 -5.75 -18.94
N GLU A 258 6.54 -6.42 -19.35
CA GLU A 258 6.45 -7.71 -20.02
C GLU A 258 7.16 -8.81 -19.22
N LEU A 259 6.38 -9.73 -18.68
CA LEU A 259 6.88 -10.76 -17.76
C LEU A 259 7.15 -12.11 -18.44
N SER A 260 6.43 -12.41 -19.52
CA SER A 260 6.50 -13.70 -20.22
C SER A 260 6.62 -13.50 -21.73
N LYS A 261 7.25 -14.49 -22.39
CA LYS A 261 7.36 -14.48 -23.85
C LYS A 261 5.99 -14.74 -24.44
N LYS A 262 5.60 -13.91 -25.42
CA LYS A 262 4.40 -14.11 -26.24
C LYS A 262 4.75 -14.76 -27.57
N ASP A 263 3.75 -15.32 -28.22
CA ASP A 263 3.86 -15.69 -29.62
C ASP A 263 4.25 -14.47 -30.47
N PRO A 264 5.06 -14.63 -31.52
CA PRO A 264 5.54 -13.52 -32.33
C PRO A 264 4.42 -12.63 -32.87
N GLU A 265 3.34 -13.23 -33.38
CA GLU A 265 2.18 -12.49 -33.91
C GLU A 265 1.51 -11.63 -32.82
N HIS A 266 1.32 -12.19 -31.63
CA HIS A 266 0.77 -11.46 -30.49
C HIS A 266 1.67 -10.31 -30.04
N MET A 267 2.99 -10.49 -30.09
CA MET A 267 3.95 -9.43 -29.78
C MET A 267 3.92 -8.32 -30.84
N ASP A 268 3.80 -8.67 -32.13
CA ASP A 268 3.69 -7.70 -33.22
C ASP A 268 2.42 -6.86 -33.08
N ILE A 269 1.27 -7.48 -32.74
CA ILE A 269 0.01 -6.77 -32.45
C ILE A 269 0.18 -5.85 -31.23
N ALA A 270 0.77 -6.35 -30.14
CA ALA A 270 0.97 -5.58 -28.92
C ALA A 270 1.86 -4.35 -29.16
N LEU A 271 3.00 -4.51 -29.83
CA LEU A 271 3.97 -3.45 -30.07
C LEU A 271 3.41 -2.38 -31.00
N ARG A 272 2.78 -2.78 -32.10
CA ARG A 272 2.11 -1.84 -33.02
C ARG A 272 1.01 -1.07 -32.31
N GLY A 273 0.20 -1.77 -31.50
CA GLY A 273 -0.84 -1.15 -30.67
C GLY A 273 -0.28 -0.12 -29.70
N ALA A 274 0.80 -0.46 -28.99
CA ALA A 274 1.46 0.43 -28.05
C ALA A 274 2.01 1.69 -28.74
N ILE A 275 2.72 1.54 -29.86
CA ILE A 275 3.28 2.69 -30.58
C ILE A 275 2.17 3.60 -31.10
N ARG A 276 1.11 3.06 -31.71
CA ARG A 276 -0.04 3.85 -32.17
C ARG A 276 -0.70 4.59 -31.02
N ALA A 277 -1.00 3.90 -29.92
CA ALA A 277 -1.67 4.51 -28.77
C ALA A 277 -0.83 5.59 -28.07
N ALA A 278 0.50 5.48 -28.13
CA ALA A 278 1.41 6.50 -27.62
C ALA A 278 1.49 7.70 -28.58
N ARG A 279 1.63 7.45 -29.89
CA ARG A 279 1.68 8.48 -30.95
C ARG A 279 0.41 9.32 -31.01
N ASP A 280 -0.74 8.65 -30.91
CA ASP A 280 -2.06 9.26 -31.08
C ASP A 280 -2.63 9.78 -29.74
N ALA A 281 -1.84 9.77 -28.66
CA ALA A 281 -2.26 10.27 -27.35
C ALA A 281 -2.42 11.80 -27.36
N THR A 282 -3.63 12.27 -27.03
CA THR A 282 -3.97 13.71 -27.05
C THR A 282 -3.89 14.40 -25.69
N GLU A 283 -4.14 13.68 -24.60
CA GLU A 283 -4.15 14.25 -23.25
C GLU A 283 -2.74 14.48 -22.70
N GLU A 284 -1.84 13.54 -22.96
CA GLU A 284 -0.43 13.63 -22.62
C GLU A 284 0.36 13.32 -23.89
N SER A 285 1.14 14.27 -24.41
CA SER A 285 1.98 14.05 -25.60
C SER A 285 3.18 13.19 -25.21
N MET A 286 3.22 11.96 -25.74
CA MET A 286 4.26 11.00 -25.42
C MET A 286 5.53 11.26 -26.24
N VAL A 287 6.69 11.18 -25.59
CA VAL A 287 7.99 11.19 -26.29
C VAL A 287 8.42 9.79 -26.73
N GLY A 288 7.86 8.75 -26.12
CA GLY A 288 8.24 7.37 -26.42
C GLY A 288 7.47 6.31 -25.65
N VAL A 289 7.83 5.06 -25.94
CA VAL A 289 7.34 3.85 -25.28
C VAL A 289 8.52 3.17 -24.58
N LEU A 290 8.34 2.86 -23.30
CA LEU A 290 9.29 2.10 -22.49
C LEU A 290 8.74 0.71 -22.22
N TYR A 291 9.45 -0.32 -22.69
CA TYR A 291 9.24 -1.71 -22.30
C TYR A 291 10.19 -2.10 -21.17
N LEU A 292 9.61 -2.59 -20.07
CA LEU A 292 10.33 -3.21 -18.97
C LEU A 292 10.08 -4.73 -18.99
N CYS A 293 11.09 -5.48 -19.39
CA CYS A 293 10.99 -6.92 -19.65
C CYS A 293 11.75 -7.73 -18.58
N ARG A 294 11.17 -8.83 -18.09
CA ARG A 294 11.77 -9.60 -16.98
C ARG A 294 12.89 -10.57 -17.40
N THR A 295 12.88 -11.07 -18.64
CA THR A 295 13.90 -12.04 -19.12
C THR A 295 14.51 -11.60 -20.44
N SER A 296 15.72 -12.08 -20.75
CA SER A 296 16.37 -11.85 -22.05
C SER A 296 15.51 -12.34 -23.20
N THR A 297 14.88 -13.52 -23.07
CA THR A 297 13.98 -14.05 -24.10
C THR A 297 12.80 -13.11 -24.40
N VAL A 298 12.27 -12.40 -23.39
CA VAL A 298 11.21 -11.40 -23.61
C VAL A 298 11.78 -10.16 -24.29
N ILE A 299 12.96 -9.68 -23.88
CA ILE A 299 13.66 -8.56 -24.51
C ILE A 299 13.90 -8.85 -26.00
N ASP A 300 14.46 -10.02 -26.30
CA ASP A 300 14.74 -10.46 -27.66
C ASP A 300 13.45 -10.54 -28.49
N ASN A 301 12.34 -10.98 -27.89
CA ASN A 301 11.05 -11.05 -28.56
C ASN A 301 10.48 -9.67 -28.91
N VAL A 302 10.63 -8.69 -28.01
CA VAL A 302 10.22 -7.29 -28.28
C VAL A 302 11.12 -6.66 -29.33
N ASN A 303 12.44 -6.86 -29.25
CA ASN A 303 13.39 -6.36 -30.25
C ASN A 303 13.13 -6.98 -31.63
N ALA A 304 12.86 -8.28 -31.70
CA ALA A 304 12.52 -8.94 -32.96
C ALA A 304 11.19 -8.41 -33.53
N ALA A 305 10.19 -8.11 -32.68
CA ALA A 305 8.94 -7.48 -33.12
C ALA A 305 9.17 -6.05 -33.64
N TYR A 306 10.10 -5.33 -33.03
CA TYR A 306 10.53 -4.01 -33.49
C TYR A 306 11.17 -4.06 -34.89
N GLU A 307 12.05 -5.03 -35.13
CA GLU A 307 12.66 -5.26 -36.45
C GLU A 307 11.63 -5.66 -37.53
N ARG A 308 10.45 -6.17 -37.13
CA ARG A 308 9.34 -6.52 -38.02
C ARG A 308 8.27 -5.44 -38.13
N LEU A 309 8.52 -4.24 -37.63
CA LEU A 309 7.58 -3.14 -37.81
C LEU A 309 7.45 -2.80 -39.30
N PRO A 310 6.23 -2.64 -39.80
CA PRO A 310 6.03 -2.44 -41.23
C PRO A 310 6.39 -0.98 -41.61
N ASP A 311 7.35 -0.83 -42.52
CA ASP A 311 7.91 0.46 -42.95
C ASP A 311 6.84 1.43 -43.48
N ASN A 312 5.81 0.90 -44.14
CA ASN A 312 4.72 1.70 -44.70
C ASN A 312 3.91 2.46 -43.64
N GLU A 313 3.96 2.02 -42.39
CA GLU A 313 3.22 2.60 -41.28
C GLU A 313 4.13 3.35 -40.30
N PHE A 314 5.31 2.81 -40.02
CA PHE A 314 6.21 3.32 -38.98
C PHE A 314 7.49 3.98 -39.52
N GLY A 315 7.79 3.82 -40.83
CA GLY A 315 8.94 4.45 -41.52
C GLY A 315 10.31 3.99 -41.00
N GLU A 316 11.39 4.48 -41.64
CA GLU A 316 12.78 4.22 -41.23
C GLU A 316 13.15 4.89 -39.89
N VAL A 317 12.40 5.92 -39.48
CA VAL A 317 12.58 6.62 -38.20
C VAL A 317 11.21 6.72 -37.53
N LEU A 318 10.99 5.93 -36.49
CA LEU A 318 9.87 6.17 -35.58
C LEU A 318 10.00 7.59 -35.05
N ALA A 319 8.94 8.39 -35.21
CA ALA A 319 8.87 9.74 -34.65
C ALA A 319 8.86 9.77 -33.11
N MET A 320 9.09 8.63 -32.46
CA MET A 320 9.03 8.41 -31.03
C MET A 320 10.13 7.43 -30.61
N ASP A 321 10.64 7.61 -29.40
CA ASP A 321 11.60 6.70 -28.80
C ASP A 321 10.95 5.35 -28.44
N LEU A 322 11.54 4.23 -28.84
CA LEU A 322 11.26 2.92 -28.24
C LEU A 322 12.45 2.48 -27.41
N LYS A 323 12.23 2.21 -26.12
CA LYS A 323 13.28 1.76 -25.21
C LYS A 323 12.89 0.42 -24.59
N VAL A 324 13.71 -0.62 -24.77
CA VAL A 324 13.49 -1.96 -24.21
C VAL A 324 14.54 -2.25 -23.15
N ARG A 325 14.13 -2.57 -21.92
CA ARG A 325 15.03 -2.71 -20.76
C ARG A 325 14.77 -3.97 -19.94
N ASP A 326 15.83 -4.47 -19.34
CA ASP A 326 15.75 -5.49 -18.29
C ASP A 326 15.17 -4.88 -16.99
N PHE A 327 13.97 -5.34 -16.64
CA PHE A 327 13.23 -4.92 -15.47
C PHE A 327 13.93 -5.28 -14.16
N ASP A 328 14.37 -6.54 -14.01
CA ASP A 328 14.92 -7.04 -12.76
C ASP A 328 16.30 -6.43 -12.48
N LYS A 329 17.10 -6.14 -13.52
CA LYS A 329 18.34 -5.39 -13.40
C LYS A 329 18.09 -3.95 -12.93
N LYS A 330 17.09 -3.27 -13.51
CA LYS A 330 16.72 -1.90 -13.13
C LYS A 330 16.18 -1.86 -11.70
N TRP A 331 15.32 -2.80 -11.34
CA TRP A 331 14.76 -2.94 -9.99
C TRP A 331 15.84 -3.21 -8.95
N ARG A 332 16.79 -4.11 -9.20
CA ARG A 332 17.93 -4.34 -8.30
C ARG A 332 18.78 -3.07 -8.12
N LYS A 333 19.08 -2.36 -9.21
CA LYS A 333 19.83 -1.09 -9.14
C LYS A 333 19.09 -0.06 -8.28
N PHE A 334 17.76 0.05 -8.45
CA PHE A 334 16.92 0.90 -7.61
C PHE A 334 17.02 0.51 -6.14
N LEU A 335 16.86 -0.78 -5.81
CA LEU A 335 16.93 -1.24 -4.41
C LEU A 335 18.30 -0.96 -3.77
N THR A 336 19.40 -1.16 -4.50
CA THR A 336 20.75 -0.84 -4.02
C THR A 336 20.88 0.65 -3.73
N HIS A 337 20.45 1.52 -4.66
CA HIS A 337 20.51 2.96 -4.49
C HIS A 337 19.63 3.43 -3.33
N TYR A 338 18.40 2.92 -3.25
CA TYR A 338 17.45 3.24 -2.20
C TYR A 338 17.98 2.81 -0.81
N ALA A 339 18.58 1.62 -0.70
CA ALA A 339 19.19 1.16 0.55
C ALA A 339 20.33 2.10 0.99
N ALA A 340 21.20 2.52 0.07
CA ALA A 340 22.27 3.46 0.35
C ALA A 340 21.72 4.83 0.83
N MET A 341 20.71 5.38 0.14
CA MET A 341 20.05 6.62 0.56
C MET A 341 19.45 6.51 1.97
N ARG A 342 18.82 5.37 2.28
CA ARG A 342 18.22 5.15 3.60
C ARG A 342 19.27 5.03 4.72
N GLU A 343 20.38 4.37 4.47
CA GLU A 343 21.46 4.30 5.46
C GLU A 343 22.13 5.67 5.67
N ALA A 344 22.31 6.46 4.61
CA ALA A 344 22.76 7.85 4.72
C ALA A 344 21.81 8.69 5.58
N ALA A 345 20.50 8.65 5.31
CA ALA A 345 19.49 9.37 6.10
C ALA A 345 19.46 8.91 7.59
N LYS A 346 19.68 7.62 7.85
CA LYS A 346 19.81 7.11 9.23
C LYS A 346 21.10 7.58 9.91
N ALA A 347 22.20 7.74 9.18
CA ALA A 347 23.46 8.26 9.72
C ALA A 347 23.35 9.76 10.07
N GLU A 348 22.58 10.52 9.29
CA GLU A 348 22.31 11.94 9.53
C GLU A 348 21.32 12.19 10.67
N SER A 349 20.46 11.20 10.98
CA SER A 349 19.50 11.28 12.08
C SER A 349 20.16 11.57 13.43
N SER A 350 19.74 12.69 14.05
CA SER A 350 20.20 13.16 15.36
C SER A 350 20.03 12.14 16.49
N ASN A 351 19.09 11.21 16.36
CA ASN A 351 18.86 10.15 17.34
C ASN A 351 19.98 9.10 17.37
N ARG A 352 20.68 8.87 16.25
CA ARG A 352 21.87 7.99 16.23
C ARG A 352 23.07 8.72 16.81
N ARG A 353 23.29 9.99 16.43
CA ARG A 353 24.34 10.84 17.04
C ARG A 353 24.23 10.90 18.57
N ARG A 354 23.02 11.07 19.12
CA ARG A 354 22.80 11.03 20.58
C ARG A 354 23.15 9.67 21.19
N ARG A 355 22.78 8.55 20.56
CA ARG A 355 23.13 7.21 21.07
C ARG A 355 24.63 6.94 21.03
N THR A 356 25.34 7.38 19.99
CA THR A 356 26.79 7.22 19.90
C THR A 356 27.52 8.09 20.91
N ILE A 357 27.05 9.32 21.15
CA ILE A 357 27.60 10.21 22.20
C ILE A 357 27.37 9.62 23.60
N ILE A 358 26.19 9.07 23.87
CA ILE A 358 25.89 8.43 25.16
C ILE A 358 26.77 7.17 25.37
N HIS A 359 26.96 6.34 24.34
CA HIS A 359 27.84 5.17 24.45
C HIS A 359 29.32 5.54 24.65
N LEU A 360 29.83 6.55 23.94
CA LEU A 360 31.21 7.03 24.12
C LEU A 360 31.43 7.64 25.51
N SER A 361 30.42 8.28 26.10
CA SER A 361 30.52 8.80 27.47
C SER A 361 30.53 7.71 28.56
N GLN A 362 30.00 6.52 28.26
CA GLN A 362 29.98 5.38 29.18
C GLN A 362 31.22 4.50 29.12
N GLU A 363 31.98 4.53 28.01
CA GLU A 363 33.28 3.84 27.90
C GLU A 363 34.46 4.71 28.39
N ALA A 364 34.24 6.02 28.57
CA ALA A 364 35.23 6.98 29.06
C ALA A 364 35.06 7.36 30.55
N SER A 365 34.16 6.67 31.28
CA SER A 365 33.99 6.74 32.74
C SER A 365 34.31 5.38 33.34
#